data_AF-A0A2V8DR24-F1
#
_entry.id   AF-A0A2V8DR24-F1
#
_cell.length_a   1.000
_cell.length_b   1.000
_cell.length_c   1.000
_cell.angle_alpha   90.00
_cell.angle_beta   90.00
_cell.angle_gamma   90.00
#
_symmetry.space_group_name_H-M   'P 1'
#
loop_
_entity.id
_entity.type
_entity.pdbx_description
1 polymer ?
#
loop_
_entity_poly.entity_id
_entity_poly.type
_entity_poly.pdbx_seq_one_letter_code
_entity_poly.pdbx_strand_id
1 'polypeptide(L)'
;MTQRLVKAALAERPAPYSIDELSRLAAHCTHQEDSANKVERQVRKSAAAMLVASRLGDRFEAVVTGASGKGTFVRVMSPPVEGKLVSGEQGLDVGDRVNVQLTQVDVNRGYIDFTRA
;
A
#
# COMPACT_ATOMS: atom_id res chain seq x y z
N MET A 1 2.58 26.47 6.43
CA MET A 1 2.39 27.25 7.68
C MET A 1 3.73 27.62 8.30
N THR A 2 4.65 26.66 8.44
CA THR A 2 5.98 26.82 9.04
C THR A 2 6.74 28.06 8.56
N GLN A 3 6.84 28.27 7.24
CA GLN A 3 7.51 29.45 6.69
C GLN A 3 6.90 30.78 7.14
N ARG A 4 5.57 30.84 7.33
CA ARG A 4 4.89 32.08 7.80
C ARG A 4 5.17 32.35 9.27
N LEU A 5 5.18 31.31 10.11
CA LEU A 5 5.56 31.41 11.52
C LEU A 5 7.02 31.85 11.68
N VAL A 6 7.94 31.24 10.93
CA VAL A 6 9.37 31.59 10.94
C VAL A 6 9.57 33.04 10.50
N LYS A 7 8.91 33.47 9.42
CA LYS A 7 9.00 34.87 8.95
C LYS A 7 8.48 35.88 9.99
N ALA A 8 7.40 35.56 10.71
CA ALA A 8 6.87 36.43 11.76
C ALA A 8 7.85 36.53 12.94
N ALA A 9 8.42 35.41 13.38
CA ALA A 9 9.40 35.38 14.46
C ALA A 9 10.66 36.18 14.13
N LEU A 10 11.21 36.00 12.92
CA LEU A 10 12.40 36.75 12.45
C LEU A 10 12.13 38.26 12.31
N ALA A 11 10.88 38.65 12.10
CA ALA A 11 10.47 40.05 11.98
C ALA A 11 9.92 40.63 13.30
N GLU A 12 10.02 39.90 14.41
CA GLU A 12 9.47 40.28 15.73
C GLU A 12 7.98 40.65 15.68
N ARG A 13 7.21 39.99 14.81
CA ARG A 13 5.77 40.20 14.66
C ARG A 13 4.97 39.15 15.44
N PRO A 14 3.72 39.47 15.84
CA PRO A 14 2.81 38.49 16.43
C PRO A 14 2.68 37.25 15.54
N ALA A 15 2.51 36.10 16.18
CA ALA A 15 2.31 34.85 15.46
C ALA A 15 1.04 34.94 14.58
N PRO A 16 1.13 34.62 13.28
CA PRO A 16 -0.01 34.72 12.37
C PRO A 16 -1.11 33.68 12.63
N TYR A 17 -0.87 32.74 13.55
CA TYR A 17 -1.80 31.67 13.93
C TYR A 17 -1.71 31.43 15.44
N SER A 18 -2.86 31.25 16.07
CA SER A 18 -2.99 30.71 17.42
C SER A 18 -2.68 29.20 17.47
N ILE A 19 -2.40 28.69 18.68
CA ILE A 19 -2.17 27.25 18.88
C ILE A 19 -3.38 26.41 18.45
N ASP A 20 -4.60 26.86 18.74
CA ASP A 20 -5.82 26.15 18.35
C ASP A 20 -5.99 26.06 16.83
N GLU A 21 -5.68 27.15 16.11
CA GLU A 21 -5.66 27.14 14.65
C GLU A 21 -4.60 26.19 14.09
N LEU A 22 -3.40 26.19 14.68
CA LEU A 22 -2.32 25.28 14.28
C LEU A 22 -2.72 23.81 14.50
N SER A 23 -3.36 23.48 15.62
CA SER A 23 -3.85 22.12 15.90
C SER A 23 -4.91 21.66 14.90
N ARG A 24 -5.87 22.53 14.55
CA ARG A 24 -6.89 22.21 13.53
C ARG A 24 -6.27 22.01 12.14
N LEU A 25 -5.34 22.88 11.77
CA LEU A 25 -4.64 22.79 10.50
C LEU A 25 -3.74 21.55 10.42
N ALA A 26 -3.08 21.17 11.51
CA ALA A 26 -2.30 19.94 11.58
C ALA A 26 -3.19 18.71 11.35
N ALA A 27 -4.31 18.60 12.07
CA ALA A 27 -5.27 17.52 11.88
C ALA A 27 -5.83 17.46 10.45
N HIS A 28 -6.14 18.62 9.86
CA HIS A 28 -6.59 18.70 8.48
C HIS A 28 -5.51 18.19 7.50
N CYS A 29 -4.26 18.65 7.64
CA CYS A 29 -3.15 18.21 6.79
C CYS A 29 -2.95 16.69 6.88
N THR A 30 -2.97 16.11 8.09
CA THR A 30 -2.87 14.66 8.29
C THR A 30 -4.01 13.92 7.59
N HIS A 31 -5.25 14.39 7.72
CA HIS A 31 -6.39 13.78 7.05
C HIS A 31 -6.27 13.83 5.52
N GLN A 32 -5.82 14.96 4.97
CA GLN A 32 -5.63 15.11 3.53
C GLN A 32 -4.47 14.24 3.01
N GLU A 33 -3.38 14.13 3.76
CA GLU A 33 -2.26 13.23 3.45
C GLU A 33 -2.71 11.77 3.45
N ASP A 34 -3.42 11.32 4.48
CA ASP A 34 -3.98 9.97 4.54
C ASP A 34 -4.92 9.67 3.37
N SER A 35 -5.72 10.66 2.97
CA SER A 35 -6.63 10.54 1.82
C SER A 35 -5.85 10.40 0.51
N ALA A 36 -4.82 11.21 0.30
CA ALA A 36 -3.94 11.12 -0.86
C ALA A 36 -3.21 9.77 -0.91
N ASN A 37 -2.64 9.34 0.21
CA ASN A 37 -1.95 8.05 0.34
C ASN A 37 -2.86 6.87 0.00
N LYS A 38 -4.14 6.90 0.42
CA LYS A 38 -5.13 5.87 0.05
C LYS A 38 -5.36 5.80 -1.45
N VAL A 39 -5.51 6.95 -2.11
CA VAL A 39 -5.72 7.03 -3.57
C VAL A 39 -4.48 6.54 -4.31
N GLU A 40 -3.30 7.02 -3.95
CA GLU A 40 -2.05 6.59 -4.58
C GLU A 40 -1.84 5.08 -4.44
N ARG A 41 -2.10 4.53 -3.25
CA ARG A 41 -2.05 3.09 -3.00
C ARG A 41 -3.02 2.33 -3.89
N GLN A 42 -4.25 2.83 -4.06
CA GLN A 42 -5.23 2.18 -4.94
C GLN A 42 -4.76 2.15 -6.39
N VAL A 43 -4.31 3.29 -6.92
CA VAL A 43 -3.81 3.38 -8.30
C VAL A 43 -2.63 2.44 -8.53
N ARG A 44 -1.69 2.38 -7.58
CA ARG A 44 -0.54 1.47 -7.65
C ARG A 44 -0.96 0.00 -7.67
N LYS A 45 -1.94 -0.39 -6.84
CA LYS A 45 -2.48 -1.75 -6.83
C LYS A 45 -3.16 -2.10 -8.15
N SER A 46 -3.97 -1.20 -8.70
CA SER A 46 -4.60 -1.37 -10.01
C SER A 46 -3.57 -1.51 -11.13
N ALA A 47 -2.50 -0.71 -11.12
CA ALA A 47 -1.41 -0.83 -12.09
C ALA A 47 -0.70 -2.19 -12.00
N ALA A 48 -0.42 -2.68 -10.79
CA ALA A 48 0.15 -4.00 -10.59
C ALA A 48 -0.77 -5.12 -11.10
N ALA A 49 -2.09 -5.01 -10.85
CA ALA A 49 -3.08 -5.95 -11.36
C ALA A 49 -3.12 -5.95 -12.90
N MET A 50 -3.12 -4.78 -13.55
CA MET A 50 -3.06 -4.68 -15.01
C MET A 50 -1.83 -5.38 -15.59
N LEU A 51 -0.68 -5.27 -14.92
CA LEU A 51 0.58 -5.84 -15.38
C LEU A 51 0.57 -7.38 -15.46
N VAL A 52 -0.22 -8.04 -14.62
CA VAL A 52 -0.33 -9.51 -14.59
C VAL A 52 -1.66 -10.06 -15.11
N ALA A 53 -2.58 -9.20 -15.54
CA ALA A 53 -3.91 -9.59 -15.99
C ALA A 53 -3.88 -10.61 -17.14
N SER A 54 -2.92 -10.49 -18.07
CA SER A 54 -2.76 -11.41 -19.20
C SER A 54 -2.06 -12.73 -18.83
N ARG A 55 -1.68 -12.93 -17.57
CA ARG A 55 -0.89 -14.08 -17.08
C ARG A 55 -1.71 -15.00 -16.17
N LEU A 56 -3.04 -14.89 -16.22
CA LEU A 56 -3.94 -15.74 -15.43
C LEU A 56 -3.64 -17.21 -15.73
N GLY A 57 -3.48 -18.02 -14.68
CA GLY A 57 -3.09 -19.43 -14.77
C GLY A 57 -1.58 -19.70 -14.78
N ASP A 58 -0.74 -18.68 -15.00
CA ASP A 58 0.72 -18.84 -14.91
C ASP A 58 1.16 -19.20 -13.49
N ARG A 59 2.28 -19.92 -13.39
CA ARG A 59 2.96 -20.24 -12.13
C ARG A 59 4.18 -19.36 -11.92
N PHE A 60 4.45 -19.04 -10.66
CA PHE A 60 5.51 -18.14 -10.24
C PHE A 60 6.20 -18.68 -8.98
N GLU A 61 7.52 -18.47 -8.88
CA GLU A 61 8.19 -18.50 -7.59
C GLU A 61 7.88 -17.18 -6.85
N ALA A 62 7.50 -17.30 -5.59
CA ALA A 62 7.16 -16.16 -4.74
C ALA A 62 7.80 -16.29 -3.36
N VAL A 63 7.91 -15.16 -2.67
CA VAL A 63 8.27 -15.13 -1.25
C VAL A 63 7.09 -14.62 -0.43
N VAL A 64 6.84 -15.24 0.72
CA VAL A 64 5.82 -14.77 1.66
C VAL A 64 6.30 -13.45 2.27
N THR A 65 5.48 -12.41 2.11
CA THR A 65 5.77 -11.05 2.60
C THR A 65 4.94 -10.68 3.83
N GLY A 66 3.88 -11.44 4.10
CA GLY A 66 3.07 -11.29 5.30
C GLY A 66 2.29 -12.57 5.59
N ALA A 67 2.26 -12.97 6.86
CA ALA A 67 1.43 -14.05 7.37
C ALA A 67 0.76 -13.54 8.65
N SER A 68 -0.57 -13.37 8.62
CA SER A 68 -1.32 -12.83 9.76
C SER A 68 -2.78 -13.26 9.70
N GLY A 69 -3.57 -12.92 10.74
CA GLY A 69 -5.03 -13.13 10.71
C GLY A 69 -5.78 -12.38 9.59
N LYS A 70 -5.13 -11.44 8.88
CA LYS A 70 -5.69 -10.76 7.70
C LYS A 70 -5.46 -11.54 6.39
N GLY A 71 -4.72 -12.64 6.46
CA GLY A 71 -4.33 -13.49 5.34
C GLY A 71 -2.82 -13.54 5.11
N THR A 72 -2.44 -14.40 4.17
CA THR A 72 -1.06 -14.58 3.72
C THR A 72 -0.87 -13.87 2.39
N PHE A 73 0.23 -13.14 2.25
CA PHE A 73 0.58 -12.36 1.06
C PHE A 73 1.92 -12.82 0.52
N VAL A 74 2.02 -12.90 -0.79
CA VAL A 74 3.21 -13.37 -1.51
C VAL A 74 3.62 -12.32 -2.54
N ARG A 75 4.93 -12.19 -2.75
CA ARG A 75 5.51 -11.35 -3.81
C ARG A 75 6.22 -12.23 -4.82
N VAL A 76 5.78 -12.15 -6.07
CA VAL A 76 6.47 -12.77 -7.21
C VAL A 76 7.56 -11.82 -7.72
N MET A 77 8.64 -12.35 -8.29
CA MET A 77 9.81 -11.52 -8.66
C MET A 77 9.68 -10.84 -10.03
N SER A 78 9.01 -11.50 -10.99
CA SER A 78 8.96 -11.06 -12.39
C SER A 78 7.56 -11.25 -13.00
N PRO A 79 6.75 -10.17 -13.11
CA PRO A 79 7.00 -8.82 -12.62
C PRO A 79 6.89 -8.70 -11.09
N PRO A 80 7.55 -7.72 -10.43
CA PRO A 80 7.52 -7.60 -8.97
C PRO A 80 6.15 -7.13 -8.45
N VAL A 81 5.22 -8.06 -8.26
CA VAL A 81 3.86 -7.79 -7.77
C VAL A 81 3.57 -8.61 -6.52
N GLU A 82 2.75 -8.03 -5.64
CA GLU A 82 2.28 -8.66 -4.41
C GLU A 82 0.80 -8.99 -4.53
N GLY A 83 0.42 -10.18 -4.08
CA GLY A 83 -0.96 -10.66 -4.08
C GLY A 83 -1.25 -11.54 -2.88
N LYS A 84 -2.52 -11.88 -2.69
CA LYS A 84 -2.98 -12.71 -1.58
C LYS A 84 -2.90 -14.18 -1.95
N LEU A 85 -2.36 -15.01 -1.06
CA LEU A 85 -2.49 -16.46 -1.16
C LEU A 85 -3.84 -16.86 -0.55
N VAL A 86 -4.79 -17.24 -1.39
CA VAL A 86 -6.18 -17.55 -0.98
C VAL A 86 -6.42 -19.03 -0.71
N SER A 87 -5.44 -19.89 -1.02
CA SER A 87 -5.46 -21.31 -0.72
C SER A 87 -4.04 -21.87 -0.60
N GLY A 88 -3.83 -22.77 0.36
CA GLY A 88 -2.55 -23.46 0.61
C GLY A 88 -1.59 -22.67 1.49
N GLU A 89 -2.12 -21.72 2.28
CA GLU A 89 -1.38 -20.83 3.15
C GLU A 89 -0.95 -21.45 4.49
N GLN A 90 -1.45 -22.64 4.83
CA GLN A 90 -1.19 -23.28 6.12
C GLN A 90 0.30 -23.58 6.31
N GLY A 91 0.84 -23.18 7.45
CA GLY A 91 2.22 -23.43 7.84
C GLY A 91 3.26 -22.55 7.15
N LEU A 92 2.85 -21.51 6.42
CA LEU A 92 3.76 -20.53 5.83
C LEU A 92 4.01 -19.35 6.78
N ASP A 93 5.26 -18.91 6.84
CA ASP A 93 5.69 -17.70 7.55
C ASP A 93 6.44 -16.74 6.62
N VAL A 94 6.63 -15.50 7.08
CA VAL A 94 7.34 -14.45 6.33
C VAL A 94 8.75 -14.90 5.99
N GLY A 95 9.11 -14.76 4.71
CA GLY A 95 10.40 -15.18 4.17
C GLY A 95 10.39 -16.55 3.48
N ASP A 96 9.35 -17.36 3.67
CA ASP A 96 9.23 -18.64 2.98
C ASP A 96 9.10 -18.47 1.47
N ARG A 97 9.76 -19.36 0.73
CA ARG A 97 9.60 -19.46 -0.72
C ARG A 97 8.50 -20.45 -1.05
N VAL A 98 7.62 -20.06 -1.98
CA VAL A 98 6.47 -20.86 -2.37
C VAL A 98 6.19 -20.69 -3.86
N ASN A 99 5.87 -21.80 -4.52
CA ASN A 99 5.36 -21.76 -5.88
C ASN A 99 3.87 -21.49 -5.85
N VAL A 100 3.44 -20.51 -6.63
CA VAL A 100 2.05 -20.05 -6.66
C VAL A 100 1.53 -19.96 -8.08
N GLN A 101 0.23 -20.15 -8.24
CA GLN A 101 -0.47 -19.97 -9.51
C GLN A 101 -1.39 -18.75 -9.41
N LEU A 102 -1.35 -17.88 -10.41
CA LEU A 102 -2.24 -16.72 -10.47
C LEU A 102 -3.65 -17.17 -10.84
N THR A 103 -4.63 -16.99 -9.94
CA THR A 103 -5.99 -17.51 -10.13
C THR A 103 -7.04 -16.43 -10.30
N GLN A 104 -6.81 -15.21 -9.81
CA GLN A 104 -7.73 -14.09 -9.97
C GLN A 104 -7.00 -12.76 -10.07
N VAL A 105 -7.51 -11.87 -10.92
CA VAL A 105 -7.07 -10.48 -11.03
C VAL A 105 -8.30 -9.57 -11.14
N ASP A 106 -8.42 -8.59 -10.25
CA ASP A 106 -9.42 -7.52 -10.35
C ASP A 106 -8.69 -6.17 -10.42
N VAL A 107 -8.65 -5.57 -11.61
CA VAL A 107 -7.97 -4.29 -11.84
C VAL A 107 -8.66 -3.13 -11.11
N ASN A 108 -9.99 -3.11 -11.08
CA ASN A 108 -10.74 -2.02 -10.46
C ASN A 108 -10.51 -1.99 -8.95
N ARG A 109 -10.46 -3.16 -8.32
CA ARG A 109 -10.15 -3.30 -6.88
C ARG A 109 -8.65 -3.35 -6.59
N GLY A 110 -7.82 -3.61 -7.60
CA GLY A 110 -6.38 -3.81 -7.45
C GLY A 110 -6.04 -5.10 -6.69
N TYR A 111 -6.83 -6.15 -6.90
CA TYR A 111 -6.64 -7.46 -6.26
C TYR A 111 -5.94 -8.42 -7.21
N ILE A 112 -5.05 -9.23 -6.64
CA ILE A 112 -4.28 -10.28 -7.30
C ILE A 112 -4.30 -11.45 -6.32
N ASP A 113 -4.94 -12.54 -6.71
CA ASP A 113 -5.05 -13.72 -5.86
C ASP A 113 -4.28 -14.89 -6.46
N PHE A 114 -3.62 -15.61 -5.58
CA PHE A 114 -2.77 -16.74 -5.86
C PHE A 114 -3.25 -17.96 -5.08
N THR A 115 -2.99 -19.15 -5.61
CA THR A 115 -3.07 -20.41 -4.87
C THR A 115 -1.71 -21.09 -4.88
N ARG A 116 -1.43 -21.93 -3.89
CA ARG A 116 -0.22 -22.77 -3.93
C ARG A 116 -0.29 -23.71 -5.14
N ALA A 117 0.78 -23.79 -5.92
CA ALA A 117 0.86 -24.51 -7.21
C ALA A 117 1.30 -25.97 -7.10
#